data_AF-A0A5P2CQ94-F1
#
_entry.id   AF-A0A5P2CQ94-F1
#
_cell.length_a   1.000
_cell.length_b   1.000
_cell.length_c   1.000
_cell.angle_alpha   90.00
_cell.angle_beta   90.00
_cell.angle_gamma   90.00
#
_symmetry.space_group_name_H-M   'P 1'
#
loop_
_entity.id
_entity.type
_entity.pdbx_description
1 polymer ?
#
loop_
_entity_poly.entity_id
_entity_poly.type
_entity_poly.pdbx_seq_one_letter_code
_entity_poly.pdbx_strand_id
1 'polypeptide(L)'
;MRRERIVDVLVVGAGPAGLATAAGLAAAGVGEVEVVDRERQAGGIPRHCLHGGFGRLGMTGPQYAERCVAAAVGTGAVLRTGVSVTAWAAPLTVDTTSPRGLERITARAVVLATGARERPRAARLVPGTRPAGVYTTGELQQAADLHRQRIGTRAVVVGAEPVSFTALDTLRRAGVAVAALVTEHPRHQARPARALDARLRHGVPVLTDATVVELVGRGRLSGVGLRHRDGRTAHVACDTVVFTGDFVPDHELARRAGLLLDPGTRGPAVDGAFRTDGRGVFAVGNVLHAAEPARAVAREGTLAAEAVRRYLSDGDWPSASVRLRVAAPLAWIAPNRLTPDDPPGAFTLRTTEFAARPALVITQDGRTLHRTRSRRPAVPNRPFRVAGDWTGRVDARGGAVRIALG
;
A
#
# COMPACT_ATOMS: atom_id res chain seq x y z
N MET A 1 -25.17 5.98 -25.32
CA MET A 1 -25.71 4.69 -24.83
C MET A 1 -24.62 4.01 -24.01
N ARG A 2 -24.91 3.60 -22.78
CA ARG A 2 -23.95 2.90 -21.90
C ARG A 2 -23.99 1.41 -22.25
N ARG A 3 -22.85 0.77 -22.48
CA ARG A 3 -22.79 -0.68 -22.76
C ARG A 3 -22.87 -1.45 -21.45
N GLU A 4 -23.57 -2.57 -21.44
CA GLU A 4 -23.70 -3.44 -20.26
C GLU A 4 -22.93 -4.75 -20.48
N ARG A 5 -22.27 -5.24 -19.42
CA ARG A 5 -21.51 -6.48 -19.40
C ARG A 5 -21.76 -7.23 -18.10
N ILE A 6 -21.76 -8.55 -18.18
CA ILE A 6 -21.84 -9.44 -17.02
C ILE A 6 -20.58 -10.30 -17.04
N VAL A 7 -19.91 -10.44 -15.90
CA VAL A 7 -18.72 -11.29 -15.73
C VAL A 7 -18.87 -12.12 -14.45
N ASP A 8 -18.11 -13.20 -14.29
CA ASP A 8 -18.12 -13.95 -13.03
C ASP A 8 -17.35 -13.18 -11.94
N VAL A 9 -16.15 -12.71 -12.26
CA VAL A 9 -15.31 -11.96 -11.33
C VAL A 9 -14.75 -10.71 -11.99
N LEU A 10 -14.94 -9.57 -11.32
CA LEU A 10 -14.28 -8.32 -11.66
C LEU A 10 -13.15 -8.01 -10.67
N VAL A 11 -11.91 -7.95 -11.15
CA VAL A 11 -10.76 -7.49 -10.38
C VAL A 11 -10.42 -6.05 -10.77
N VAL A 12 -10.47 -5.14 -9.80
CA VAL A 12 -10.17 -3.72 -10.01
C VAL A 12 -8.74 -3.42 -9.60
N GLY A 13 -7.86 -3.29 -10.59
CA GLY A 13 -6.43 -3.02 -10.44
C GLY A 13 -5.56 -4.18 -10.94
N ALA A 14 -4.77 -3.92 -11.98
CA ALA A 14 -3.82 -4.86 -12.58
C ALA A 14 -2.41 -4.71 -11.99
N GLY A 15 -2.31 -4.50 -10.67
CA GLY A 15 -1.08 -4.64 -9.91
C GLY A 15 -0.79 -6.11 -9.54
N PRO A 16 0.34 -6.41 -8.88
CA PRO A 16 0.70 -7.78 -8.53
C PRO A 16 -0.37 -8.55 -7.74
N ALA A 17 -1.10 -7.90 -6.83
CA ALA A 17 -2.18 -8.53 -6.07
C ALA A 17 -3.34 -8.94 -6.98
N GLY A 18 -3.89 -8.01 -7.76
CA GLY A 18 -5.01 -8.28 -8.65
C GLY A 18 -4.67 -9.27 -9.76
N LEU A 19 -3.47 -9.16 -10.37
CA LEU A 19 -3.00 -10.12 -11.36
C LEU A 19 -2.83 -11.54 -10.77
N ALA A 20 -2.32 -11.66 -9.55
CA ALA A 20 -2.19 -12.97 -8.89
C ALA A 20 -3.56 -13.55 -8.50
N THR A 21 -4.53 -12.72 -8.07
CA THR A 21 -5.90 -13.16 -7.84
C THR A 21 -6.56 -13.66 -9.12
N ALA A 22 -6.45 -12.88 -10.21
CA ALA A 22 -7.03 -13.25 -11.49
C ALA A 22 -6.43 -14.54 -12.06
N ALA A 23 -5.10 -14.69 -11.99
CA ALA A 23 -4.41 -15.90 -12.41
C ALA A 23 -4.87 -17.13 -11.61
N GLY A 24 -5.00 -16.99 -10.28
CA GLY A 24 -5.46 -18.07 -9.41
C GLY A 24 -6.90 -18.50 -9.70
N LEU A 25 -7.80 -17.56 -9.95
CA LEU A 25 -9.20 -17.84 -10.29
C LEU A 25 -9.35 -18.50 -11.65
N ALA A 26 -8.68 -17.97 -12.68
CA ALA A 26 -8.73 -18.51 -14.03
C ALA A 26 -8.11 -19.93 -14.08
N ALA A 27 -6.98 -20.15 -13.40
CA ALA A 27 -6.39 -21.48 -13.27
C ALA A 27 -7.29 -22.49 -12.54
N ALA A 28 -8.16 -22.02 -11.64
CA ALA A 28 -9.14 -22.85 -10.94
C ALA A 28 -10.41 -23.12 -11.75
N GLY A 29 -10.50 -22.65 -13.00
CA GLY A 29 -11.66 -22.86 -13.87
C GLY A 29 -12.88 -22.01 -13.49
N VAL A 30 -12.70 -20.93 -12.72
CA VAL A 30 -13.73 -19.90 -12.59
C VAL A 30 -13.91 -19.26 -13.96
N GLY A 31 -15.16 -18.99 -14.37
CA GLY A 31 -15.53 -18.55 -15.72
C GLY A 31 -14.91 -17.22 -16.16
N GLU A 32 -15.71 -16.20 -16.44
CA GLU A 32 -15.17 -14.92 -16.94
C GLU A 32 -14.53 -14.12 -15.80
N VAL A 33 -13.19 -14.17 -15.72
CA VAL A 33 -12.37 -13.37 -14.79
C VAL A 33 -11.80 -12.17 -15.54
N GLU A 34 -12.37 -10.98 -15.31
CA GLU A 34 -11.96 -9.73 -15.96
C GLU A 34 -11.16 -8.85 -14.99
N VAL A 35 -9.97 -8.40 -15.41
CA VAL A 35 -9.14 -7.42 -14.71
C VAL A 35 -9.23 -6.09 -15.42
N VAL A 36 -9.64 -5.05 -14.72
CA VAL A 36 -9.66 -3.67 -15.22
C VAL A 36 -8.60 -2.82 -14.53
N ASP A 37 -7.88 -2.01 -15.30
CA ASP A 37 -6.92 -1.03 -14.76
C ASP A 37 -7.00 0.29 -15.52
N ARG A 38 -6.91 1.40 -14.78
CA ARG A 38 -6.96 2.76 -15.32
C ARG A 38 -5.69 3.13 -16.11
N GLU A 39 -4.56 2.53 -15.77
CA GLU A 39 -3.29 2.75 -16.46
C GLU A 39 -3.31 2.07 -17.83
N ARG A 40 -2.53 2.60 -18.79
CA ARG A 40 -2.46 2.06 -20.16
C ARG A 40 -1.78 0.68 -20.24
N GLN A 41 -0.97 0.35 -19.25
CA GLN A 41 -0.22 -0.90 -19.17
C GLN A 41 -0.41 -1.53 -17.78
N ALA A 42 -0.67 -2.83 -17.76
CA ALA A 42 -0.79 -3.62 -16.54
C ALA A 42 0.56 -3.91 -15.90
N GLY A 43 0.55 -4.23 -14.60
CA GLY A 43 1.74 -4.54 -13.81
C GLY A 43 1.92 -3.65 -12.58
N GLY A 44 1.12 -2.58 -12.46
CA GLY A 44 1.16 -1.65 -11.33
C GLY A 44 2.51 -0.93 -11.16
N ILE A 45 2.79 -0.48 -9.94
CA ILE A 45 4.00 0.26 -9.56
C ILE A 45 5.33 -0.45 -9.93
N PRO A 46 5.48 -1.78 -9.83
CA PRO A 46 6.74 -2.45 -10.22
C PRO A 46 7.27 -2.05 -11.60
N ARG A 47 6.40 -1.71 -12.57
CA ARG A 47 6.83 -1.20 -13.89
C ARG A 47 7.78 0.01 -13.83
N HIS A 48 7.73 0.78 -12.75
CA HIS A 48 8.50 2.01 -12.61
C HIS A 48 9.77 1.80 -11.77
N CYS A 49 10.00 0.59 -11.25
CA CYS A 49 11.07 0.30 -10.31
C CYS A 49 12.23 -0.44 -11.00
N LEU A 50 13.19 0.30 -11.57
CA LEU A 50 14.35 -0.28 -12.29
C LEU A 50 15.40 -0.97 -11.39
N HIS A 51 15.15 -1.07 -10.09
CA HIS A 51 16.04 -1.77 -9.16
C HIS A 51 15.65 -3.24 -8.99
N GLY A 52 16.61 -4.06 -8.58
CA GLY A 52 16.38 -5.48 -8.28
C GLY A 52 15.61 -5.70 -6.96
N GLY A 53 15.28 -6.97 -6.69
CA GLY A 53 14.65 -7.41 -5.44
C GLY A 53 13.16 -7.71 -5.56
N PHE A 54 12.62 -7.74 -6.78
CA PHE A 54 11.26 -8.17 -7.05
C PHE A 54 11.21 -9.68 -7.30
N GLY A 55 10.39 -10.42 -6.55
CA GLY A 55 10.34 -11.88 -6.66
C GLY A 55 11.66 -12.55 -6.24
N ARG A 56 12.50 -12.93 -7.22
CA ARG A 56 13.81 -13.58 -7.01
C ARG A 56 14.96 -12.56 -7.01
N LEU A 57 16.12 -12.94 -6.47
CA LEU A 57 17.30 -12.06 -6.44
C LEU A 57 17.67 -11.58 -7.86
N GLY A 58 17.92 -10.28 -8.03
CA GLY A 58 18.34 -9.69 -9.31
C GLY A 58 17.22 -9.30 -10.28
N MET A 59 16.00 -9.82 -10.12
CA MET A 59 14.88 -9.44 -10.99
C MET A 59 14.39 -8.02 -10.70
N THR A 60 14.23 -7.24 -11.77
CA THR A 60 13.76 -5.85 -11.72
C THR A 60 12.24 -5.78 -11.57
N GLY A 61 11.74 -4.60 -11.19
CA GLY A 61 10.30 -4.36 -11.12
C GLY A 61 9.56 -4.59 -12.45
N PRO A 62 10.04 -4.05 -13.60
CA PRO A 62 9.42 -4.30 -14.91
C PRO A 62 9.35 -5.78 -15.27
N GLN A 63 10.46 -6.53 -15.09
CA GLN A 63 10.48 -7.97 -15.36
C GLN A 63 9.47 -8.73 -14.49
N TYR A 64 9.31 -8.32 -13.23
CA TYR A 64 8.33 -8.92 -12.34
C TYR A 64 6.89 -8.59 -12.77
N ALA A 65 6.62 -7.35 -13.18
CA ALA A 65 5.33 -6.94 -13.72
C ALA A 65 4.95 -7.75 -14.98
N GLU A 66 5.87 -7.86 -15.95
CA GLU A 66 5.68 -8.66 -17.16
C GLU A 66 5.35 -10.11 -16.85
N ARG A 67 6.05 -10.72 -15.88
CA ARG A 67 5.76 -12.09 -15.43
C ARG A 67 4.38 -12.22 -14.80
N CYS A 68 3.95 -11.27 -13.97
CA CYS A 68 2.60 -11.29 -13.40
C CYS A 68 1.52 -11.17 -14.49
N VAL A 69 1.74 -10.30 -15.49
CA VAL A 69 0.81 -10.14 -16.62
C VAL A 69 0.76 -11.42 -17.44
N ALA A 70 1.91 -11.99 -17.81
CA ALA A 70 2.00 -13.22 -18.58
C ALA A 70 1.33 -14.40 -17.86
N ALA A 71 1.49 -14.51 -16.53
CA ALA A 71 0.84 -15.55 -15.75
C ALA A 71 -0.70 -15.42 -15.73
N ALA A 72 -1.22 -14.19 -15.56
CA ALA A 72 -2.67 -13.96 -15.58
C ALA A 72 -3.28 -14.21 -16.96
N VAL A 73 -2.68 -13.68 -18.02
CA VAL A 73 -3.18 -13.88 -19.38
C VAL A 73 -3.04 -15.34 -19.81
N GLY A 74 -1.90 -15.98 -19.50
CA GLY A 74 -1.64 -17.38 -19.85
C GLY A 74 -2.53 -18.40 -19.15
N THR A 75 -3.22 -17.99 -18.07
CA THR A 75 -4.23 -18.82 -17.37
C THR A 75 -5.66 -18.53 -17.85
N GLY A 76 -5.87 -17.58 -18.75
CA GLY A 76 -7.17 -17.26 -19.34
C GLY A 76 -7.87 -16.02 -18.77
N ALA A 77 -7.24 -15.27 -17.85
CA ALA A 77 -7.83 -14.03 -17.35
C ALA A 77 -7.88 -12.94 -18.45
N VAL A 78 -9.01 -12.23 -18.53
CA VAL A 78 -9.21 -11.13 -19.48
C VAL A 78 -8.66 -9.84 -18.88
N LEU A 79 -7.69 -9.22 -19.54
CA LEU A 79 -7.07 -7.97 -19.06
C LEU A 79 -7.48 -6.78 -19.92
N ARG A 80 -8.02 -5.73 -19.28
CA ARG A 80 -8.42 -4.48 -19.93
C ARG A 80 -7.79 -3.27 -19.24
N THR A 81 -6.82 -2.68 -19.92
CA THR A 81 -6.12 -1.46 -19.48
C THR A 81 -6.78 -0.20 -20.05
N GLY A 82 -6.49 0.96 -19.45
CA GLY A 82 -7.14 2.23 -19.80
C GLY A 82 -8.64 2.28 -19.43
N VAL A 83 -9.09 1.41 -18.52
CA VAL A 83 -10.47 1.33 -18.03
C VAL A 83 -10.49 1.78 -16.57
N SER A 84 -11.09 2.95 -16.30
CA SER A 84 -11.25 3.46 -14.95
C SER A 84 -12.60 3.05 -14.39
N VAL A 85 -12.62 2.39 -13.23
CA VAL A 85 -13.86 2.22 -12.45
C VAL A 85 -14.15 3.54 -11.75
N THR A 86 -15.32 4.12 -12.02
CA THR A 86 -15.65 5.48 -11.60
C THR A 86 -16.78 5.54 -10.56
N ALA A 87 -17.67 4.56 -10.52
CA ALA A 87 -18.74 4.53 -9.53
C ALA A 87 -19.20 3.11 -9.20
N TRP A 88 -19.83 2.98 -8.02
CA TRP A 88 -20.62 1.81 -7.66
C TRP A 88 -22.07 2.11 -8.01
N ALA A 89 -22.61 1.42 -9.02
CA ALA A 89 -23.94 1.72 -9.55
C ALA A 89 -25.04 0.96 -8.82
N ALA A 90 -24.75 -0.27 -8.38
CA ALA A 90 -25.64 -1.16 -7.65
C ALA A 90 -24.80 -2.25 -6.96
N PRO A 91 -25.36 -3.16 -6.13
CA PRO A 91 -24.62 -4.29 -5.59
C PRO A 91 -23.82 -5.03 -6.67
N LEU A 92 -22.51 -5.21 -6.43
CA LEU A 92 -21.56 -5.86 -7.35
C LEU A 92 -21.56 -5.32 -8.79
N THR A 93 -22.04 -4.09 -8.98
CA THR A 93 -22.18 -3.46 -10.28
C THR A 93 -21.47 -2.13 -10.29
N VAL A 94 -20.53 -1.96 -11.22
CA VAL A 94 -19.72 -0.75 -11.31
C VAL A 94 -19.87 -0.07 -12.66
N ASP A 95 -19.75 1.25 -12.66
CA ASP A 95 -19.64 2.04 -13.90
C ASP A 95 -18.17 2.29 -14.21
N THR A 96 -17.80 2.10 -15.48
CA THR A 96 -16.46 2.32 -15.98
C THR A 96 -16.42 3.34 -17.11
N THR A 97 -15.28 3.99 -17.23
CA THR A 97 -14.97 4.93 -18.32
C THR A 97 -13.69 4.47 -18.99
N SER A 98 -13.73 4.40 -20.32
CA SER A 98 -12.57 4.09 -21.16
C SER A 98 -12.58 4.96 -22.43
N PRO A 99 -11.53 4.93 -23.27
CA PRO A 99 -11.58 5.55 -24.60
C PRO A 99 -12.70 5.02 -25.50
N ARG A 100 -13.29 3.85 -25.18
CA ARG A 100 -14.43 3.27 -25.90
C ARG A 100 -15.79 3.77 -25.38
N GLY A 101 -15.80 4.67 -24.39
CA GLY A 101 -16.98 5.25 -23.79
C GLY A 101 -17.31 4.70 -22.40
N LEU A 102 -18.57 4.86 -22.00
CA LEU A 102 -19.10 4.44 -20.70
C LEU A 102 -19.61 2.99 -20.78
N GLU A 103 -19.24 2.18 -19.80
CA GLU A 103 -19.73 0.83 -19.64
C GLU A 103 -20.23 0.60 -18.20
N ARG A 104 -21.09 -0.38 -18.03
CA ARG A 104 -21.53 -0.91 -16.74
C ARG A 104 -21.18 -2.39 -16.70
N ILE A 105 -20.49 -2.81 -15.64
CA ILE A 105 -20.06 -4.18 -15.44
C ILE A 105 -20.72 -4.70 -14.16
N THR A 106 -21.52 -5.75 -14.30
CA THR A 106 -22.09 -6.50 -13.18
C THR A 106 -21.27 -7.78 -13.00
N ALA A 107 -20.83 -8.05 -11.77
CA ALA A 107 -20.05 -9.24 -11.45
C ALA A 107 -20.75 -10.10 -10.39
N ARG A 108 -20.43 -11.39 -10.33
CA ARG A 108 -20.84 -12.24 -9.20
C ARG A 108 -19.96 -12.03 -7.97
N ALA A 109 -18.71 -11.62 -8.18
CA ALA A 109 -17.80 -11.14 -7.13
C ALA A 109 -16.91 -9.99 -7.64
N VAL A 110 -16.56 -9.06 -6.74
CA VAL A 110 -15.65 -7.94 -7.03
C VAL A 110 -14.44 -8.00 -6.11
N VAL A 111 -13.22 -7.88 -6.67
CA VAL A 111 -11.97 -7.83 -5.91
C VAL A 111 -11.33 -6.44 -6.07
N LEU A 112 -11.20 -5.71 -4.98
CA LEU A 112 -10.53 -4.42 -4.93
C LEU A 112 -9.02 -4.61 -4.74
N ALA A 113 -8.24 -4.34 -5.77
CA ALA A 113 -6.78 -4.41 -5.78
C ALA A 113 -6.15 -3.06 -6.22
N THR A 114 -6.78 -1.96 -5.83
CA THR A 114 -6.50 -0.59 -6.29
C THR A 114 -5.18 0.00 -5.78
N GLY A 115 -4.54 -0.66 -4.80
CA GLY A 115 -3.23 -0.30 -4.30
C GLY A 115 -3.24 0.92 -3.38
N ALA A 116 -2.14 1.68 -3.39
CA ALA A 116 -1.94 2.84 -2.53
C ALA A 116 -1.07 3.89 -3.22
N ARG A 117 -1.10 5.12 -2.70
CA ARG A 117 -0.38 6.29 -3.24
C ARG A 117 0.37 6.99 -2.11
N GLU A 118 1.53 7.55 -2.40
CA GLU A 118 2.22 8.42 -1.45
C GLU A 118 1.41 9.71 -1.28
N ARG A 119 1.28 10.19 -0.04
CA ARG A 119 0.66 11.49 0.18
C ARG A 119 1.57 12.59 -0.38
N PRO A 120 1.10 13.36 -1.38
CA PRO A 120 1.88 14.48 -1.90
C PRO A 120 1.94 15.60 -0.88
N ARG A 121 2.76 16.62 -1.16
CA ARG A 121 2.89 17.84 -0.35
C ARG A 121 1.54 18.38 0.15
N ALA A 122 0.56 18.54 -0.74
CA ALA A 122 -0.75 19.10 -0.39
C ALA A 122 -1.48 18.27 0.67
N ALA A 123 -1.43 16.94 0.55
CA ALA A 123 -2.02 16.04 1.54
C ALA A 123 -1.27 16.08 2.88
N ARG A 124 0.02 16.45 2.89
CA ARG A 124 0.84 16.61 4.12
C ARG A 124 0.79 18.02 4.71
N LEU A 125 0.00 18.93 4.12
CA LEU A 125 -0.18 20.31 4.59
C LEU A 125 1.14 21.11 4.73
N VAL A 126 2.13 20.84 3.88
CA VAL A 126 3.40 21.60 3.89
C VAL A 126 3.21 22.93 3.12
N PRO A 127 3.26 24.09 3.79
CA PRO A 127 2.97 25.40 3.20
C PRO A 127 4.12 25.92 2.32
N GLY A 128 3.97 27.15 1.81
CA GLY A 128 4.94 27.84 0.95
C GLY A 128 4.46 28.07 -0.48
N THR A 129 5.36 28.53 -1.34
CA THR A 129 5.13 28.79 -2.78
C THR A 129 4.71 27.52 -3.55
N ARG A 130 4.22 27.63 -4.80
CA ARG A 130 3.85 26.47 -5.65
C ARG A 130 4.81 26.27 -6.84
N PRO A 131 6.10 25.98 -6.61
CA PRO A 131 7.07 25.86 -7.69
C PRO A 131 7.04 24.48 -8.36
N ALA A 132 7.62 24.38 -9.55
CA ALA A 132 8.08 23.12 -10.13
C ALA A 132 9.22 22.50 -9.29
N GLY A 133 9.46 21.19 -9.46
CA GLY A 133 10.48 20.45 -8.72
C GLY A 133 9.96 19.71 -7.48
N VAL A 134 8.63 19.61 -7.30
CA VAL A 134 8.01 18.88 -6.19
C VAL A 134 7.47 17.54 -6.71
N TYR A 135 7.97 16.43 -6.16
CA TYR A 135 7.61 15.08 -6.58
C TYR A 135 7.22 14.19 -5.39
N THR A 136 6.44 13.16 -5.63
CA THR A 136 6.45 11.91 -4.84
C THR A 136 7.47 10.92 -5.40
N THR A 137 7.80 9.84 -4.69
CA THR A 137 8.72 8.81 -5.23
C THR A 137 8.18 8.19 -6.51
N GLY A 138 6.88 7.85 -6.52
CA GLY A 138 6.23 7.26 -7.69
C GLY A 138 6.21 8.19 -8.90
N GLU A 139 6.05 9.50 -8.70
CA GLU A 139 6.13 10.51 -9.78
C GLU A 139 7.58 10.70 -10.25
N LEU A 140 8.53 10.77 -9.32
CA LEU A 140 9.96 10.86 -9.65
C LEU A 140 10.40 9.69 -10.54
N GLN A 141 10.02 8.46 -10.19
CA GLN A 141 10.37 7.27 -10.96
C GLN A 141 9.74 7.30 -12.35
N GLN A 142 8.49 7.71 -12.49
CA GLN A 142 7.88 7.86 -13.81
C GLN A 142 8.60 8.93 -14.63
N ALA A 143 8.84 10.11 -14.06
CA ALA A 143 9.53 11.20 -14.73
C ALA A 143 10.94 10.80 -15.18
N ALA A 144 11.76 10.24 -14.29
CA ALA A 144 13.16 9.91 -14.55
C ALA A 144 13.33 8.61 -15.34
N ASP A 145 12.67 7.52 -14.92
CA ASP A 145 12.93 6.19 -15.44
C ASP A 145 12.08 5.86 -16.68
N LEU A 146 10.83 6.34 -16.78
CA LEU A 146 9.98 6.09 -17.95
C LEU A 146 10.06 7.20 -19.00
N HIS A 147 9.94 8.45 -18.56
CA HIS A 147 9.82 9.60 -19.47
C HIS A 147 11.14 10.31 -19.74
N ARG A 148 12.23 9.91 -19.08
CA ARG A 148 13.57 10.50 -19.23
C ARG A 148 13.58 12.03 -19.09
N GLN A 149 12.70 12.54 -18.22
CA GLN A 149 12.55 13.97 -17.97
C GLN A 149 13.71 14.49 -17.13
N ARG A 150 14.08 15.76 -17.38
CA ARG A 150 15.03 16.47 -16.53
C ARG A 150 14.38 16.78 -15.18
N ILE A 151 14.90 16.18 -14.11
CA ILE A 151 14.37 16.36 -12.75
C ILE A 151 14.84 17.67 -12.13
N GLY A 152 16.16 17.86 -12.00
CA GLY A 152 16.79 19.02 -11.37
C GLY A 152 18.27 18.81 -11.17
N THR A 153 18.89 19.57 -10.27
CA THR A 153 20.33 19.46 -9.98
C THR A 153 20.62 19.16 -8.52
N ARG A 154 19.74 19.57 -7.59
CA ARG A 154 19.93 19.35 -6.15
C ARG A 154 18.60 19.07 -5.47
N ALA A 155 18.50 17.92 -4.79
CA ALA A 155 17.27 17.43 -4.20
C ALA A 155 17.32 17.28 -2.68
N VAL A 156 16.17 17.47 -2.02
CA VAL A 156 15.91 17.00 -0.65
C VAL A 156 14.86 15.89 -0.69
N VAL A 157 15.09 14.82 0.06
CA VAL A 157 14.15 13.69 0.17
C VAL A 157 13.49 13.73 1.55
N VAL A 158 12.16 13.80 1.59
CA VAL A 158 11.36 13.78 2.83
C VAL A 158 10.97 12.35 3.15
N GLY A 159 11.54 11.81 4.21
CA GLY A 159 11.45 10.42 4.67
C GLY A 159 12.85 9.79 4.79
N ALA A 160 12.96 8.73 5.60
CA ALA A 160 14.19 7.95 5.78
C ALA A 160 13.91 6.42 5.83
N GLU A 161 12.85 6.00 5.15
CA GLU A 161 12.39 4.61 5.09
C GLU A 161 12.85 3.94 3.78
N PRO A 162 12.70 2.61 3.61
CA PRO A 162 13.26 1.92 2.44
C PRO A 162 12.93 2.56 1.09
N VAL A 163 11.71 3.09 0.90
CA VAL A 163 11.34 3.81 -0.33
C VAL A 163 12.08 5.14 -0.51
N SER A 164 12.43 5.84 0.57
CA SER A 164 13.23 7.06 0.53
C SER A 164 14.63 6.80 -0.05
N PHE A 165 15.21 5.65 0.26
CA PHE A 165 16.49 5.24 -0.33
C PHE A 165 16.36 4.83 -1.80
N THR A 166 15.21 4.30 -2.21
CA THR A 166 14.92 4.09 -3.64
C THR A 166 14.77 5.41 -4.39
N ALA A 167 14.17 6.44 -3.77
CA ALA A 167 14.12 7.80 -4.33
C ALA A 167 15.54 8.39 -4.49
N LEU A 168 16.39 8.25 -3.47
CA LEU A 168 17.81 8.60 -3.53
C LEU A 168 18.52 7.91 -4.70
N ASP A 169 18.36 6.59 -4.85
CA ASP A 169 18.98 5.83 -5.94
C ASP A 169 18.49 6.34 -7.32
N THR A 170 17.22 6.72 -7.44
CA THR A 170 16.62 7.26 -8.68
C THR A 170 17.15 8.64 -9.02
N LEU A 171 17.21 9.56 -8.04
CA LEU A 171 17.81 10.89 -8.21
C LEU A 171 19.25 10.80 -8.68
N ARG A 172 20.03 9.89 -8.10
CA ARG A 172 21.44 9.70 -8.48
C ARG A 172 21.60 9.14 -9.88
N ARG A 173 20.79 8.17 -10.30
CA ARG A 173 20.76 7.71 -11.71
C ARG A 173 20.40 8.85 -12.67
N ALA A 174 19.56 9.78 -12.24
CA ALA A 174 19.18 10.98 -13.00
C ALA A 174 20.21 12.13 -12.92
N GLY A 175 21.37 11.93 -12.28
CA GLY A 175 22.42 12.94 -12.16
C GLY A 175 22.12 14.07 -11.16
N VAL A 176 21.14 13.89 -10.28
CA VAL A 176 20.74 14.89 -9.27
C VAL A 176 21.52 14.68 -7.98
N ALA A 177 22.17 15.72 -7.47
CA ALA A 177 22.82 15.69 -6.17
C ALA A 177 21.77 15.66 -5.05
N VAL A 178 21.93 14.80 -4.05
CA VAL A 178 21.00 14.75 -2.91
C VAL A 178 21.62 15.46 -1.71
N ALA A 179 21.01 16.58 -1.30
CA ALA A 179 21.50 17.40 -0.20
C ALA A 179 21.26 16.75 1.17
N ALA A 180 20.11 16.10 1.36
CA ALA A 180 19.75 15.39 2.58
C ALA A 180 18.53 14.47 2.38
N LEU A 181 18.46 13.43 3.20
CA LEU A 181 17.19 12.80 3.60
C LEU A 181 16.73 13.44 4.91
N VAL A 182 15.44 13.68 5.09
CA VAL A 182 14.88 14.37 6.26
C VAL A 182 13.77 13.52 6.88
N THR A 183 13.81 13.25 8.19
CA THR A 183 12.79 12.47 8.89
C THR A 183 12.46 13.07 10.26
N GLU A 184 11.17 13.07 10.61
CA GLU A 184 10.67 13.53 11.92
C GLU A 184 11.04 12.56 13.07
N HIS A 185 11.37 11.33 12.70
CA HIS A 185 11.78 10.30 13.62
C HIS A 185 13.22 10.48 14.11
N PRO A 186 13.57 9.98 15.31
CA PRO A 186 14.92 10.11 15.86
C PRO A 186 15.98 9.30 15.13
N ARG A 187 15.57 8.34 14.28
CA ARG A 187 16.44 7.43 13.51
C ARG A 187 15.78 7.07 12.18
N HIS A 188 16.59 6.66 11.20
CA HIS A 188 16.10 6.12 9.93
C HIS A 188 15.49 4.71 10.09
N GLN A 189 14.57 4.33 9.20
CA GLN A 189 13.91 3.02 9.21
C GLN A 189 14.57 2.00 8.26
N ALA A 190 15.50 2.46 7.43
CA ALA A 190 16.27 1.61 6.53
C ALA A 190 17.28 0.71 7.25
N ARG A 191 17.79 -0.31 6.53
CA ARG A 191 18.87 -1.17 7.02
C ARG A 191 20.11 -0.30 7.34
N PRO A 192 20.84 -0.52 8.46
CA PRO A 192 22.00 0.29 8.82
C PRO A 192 23.03 0.42 7.69
N ALA A 193 23.32 -0.67 6.97
CA ALA A 193 24.22 -0.66 5.82
C ALA A 193 23.79 0.31 4.72
N ARG A 194 22.48 0.48 4.47
CA ARG A 194 21.97 1.42 3.44
C ARG A 194 22.14 2.88 3.86
N ALA A 195 21.91 3.19 5.13
CA ALA A 195 22.14 4.54 5.65
C ALA A 195 23.63 4.88 5.70
N LEU A 196 24.46 3.91 6.08
CA LEU A 196 25.92 4.07 6.09
C LEU A 196 26.47 4.28 4.68
N ASP A 197 25.98 3.53 3.71
CA ASP A 197 26.34 3.67 2.29
C ASP A 197 25.99 5.07 1.75
N ALA A 198 24.76 5.54 2.00
CA ALA A 198 24.33 6.88 1.64
C ALA A 198 25.24 7.98 2.23
N ARG A 199 25.63 7.84 3.50
CA ARG A 199 26.49 8.80 4.18
C ARG A 199 27.94 8.74 3.69
N LEU A 200 28.56 7.56 3.72
CA LEU A 200 30.00 7.41 3.51
C LEU A 200 30.40 7.44 2.04
N ARG A 201 29.62 6.79 1.16
CA ARG A 201 29.96 6.71 -0.27
C ARG A 201 29.37 7.85 -1.08
N HIS A 202 28.27 8.44 -0.61
CA HIS A 202 27.51 9.41 -1.39
C HIS A 202 27.42 10.78 -0.72
N GLY A 203 27.97 10.94 0.48
CA GLY A 203 27.99 12.20 1.20
C GLY A 203 26.60 12.70 1.57
N VAL A 204 25.58 11.84 1.60
CA VAL A 204 24.19 12.22 1.84
C VAL A 204 23.84 12.03 3.31
N PRO A 205 23.68 13.11 4.10
CA PRO A 205 23.26 13.00 5.48
C PRO A 205 21.78 12.62 5.60
N VAL A 206 21.44 11.92 6.69
CA VAL A 206 20.05 11.73 7.13
C VAL A 206 19.81 12.66 8.33
N LEU A 207 19.03 13.71 8.12
CA LEU A 207 18.63 14.66 9.15
C LEU A 207 17.44 14.08 9.92
N THR A 208 17.69 13.63 11.15
CA THR A 208 16.68 13.09 12.07
C THR A 208 16.07 14.19 12.92
N ASP A 209 14.92 13.90 13.53
CA ASP A 209 14.16 14.84 14.36
C ASP A 209 13.91 16.19 13.64
N ALA A 210 13.68 16.14 12.33
CA ALA A 210 13.53 17.32 11.48
C ALA A 210 12.35 17.15 10.51
N THR A 211 11.60 18.23 10.31
CA THR A 211 10.42 18.25 9.43
C THR A 211 10.55 19.36 8.40
N VAL A 212 10.19 19.09 7.15
CA VAL A 212 10.03 20.14 6.13
C VAL A 212 8.76 20.92 6.43
N VAL A 213 8.90 22.21 6.73
CA VAL A 213 7.79 23.08 7.13
C VAL A 213 7.46 24.15 6.09
N GLU A 214 8.27 24.32 5.06
CA GLU A 214 8.03 25.32 4.02
C GLU A 214 8.75 24.97 2.71
N LEU A 215 8.11 25.25 1.57
CA LEU A 215 8.74 25.22 0.25
C LEU A 215 8.85 26.63 -0.34
N VAL A 216 10.04 27.04 -0.77
CA VAL A 216 10.27 28.37 -1.35
C VAL A 216 10.81 28.28 -2.78
N GLY A 217 10.34 29.16 -3.64
CA GLY A 217 10.74 29.24 -5.04
C GLY A 217 9.69 29.93 -5.93
N ARG A 218 10.13 30.68 -6.94
CA ARG A 218 9.27 31.28 -7.96
C ARG A 218 9.51 30.58 -9.29
N GLY A 219 8.47 29.96 -9.84
CA GLY A 219 8.57 29.09 -11.02
C GLY A 219 9.18 27.72 -10.72
N ARG A 220 10.36 27.69 -10.10
CA ARG A 220 11.05 26.47 -9.66
C ARG A 220 11.47 26.57 -8.19
N LEU A 221 11.59 25.43 -7.52
CA LEU A 221 12.01 25.36 -6.14
C LEU A 221 13.42 25.95 -6.02
N SER A 222 13.67 26.73 -4.98
CA SER A 222 15.00 27.24 -4.64
C SER A 222 15.48 26.75 -3.27
N GLY A 223 14.56 26.27 -2.43
CA GLY A 223 14.92 25.53 -1.23
C GLY A 223 13.73 25.12 -0.37
N VAL A 224 14.05 24.49 0.76
CA VAL A 224 13.08 24.03 1.75
C VAL A 224 13.44 24.55 3.14
N GLY A 225 12.43 24.98 3.89
CA GLY A 225 12.54 25.30 5.30
C GLY A 225 12.37 24.04 6.15
N LEU A 226 13.29 23.84 7.10
CA LEU A 226 13.28 22.76 8.07
C LEU A 226 13.01 23.29 9.46
N ARG A 227 12.29 22.52 10.27
CA ARG A 227 12.17 22.72 11.72
C ARG A 227 12.58 21.45 12.44
N HIS A 228 13.58 21.57 13.30
CA HIS A 228 14.04 20.52 14.20
C HIS A 228 13.11 20.41 15.41
N ARG A 229 13.10 19.23 16.05
CA ARG A 229 12.30 18.96 17.25
C ARG A 229 12.64 19.90 18.42
N ASP A 230 13.89 20.34 18.50
CA ASP A 230 14.37 21.31 19.49
C ASP A 230 13.99 22.78 19.16
N GLY A 231 13.22 23.00 18.10
CA GLY A 231 12.75 24.32 17.67
C GLY A 231 13.70 25.04 16.72
N ARG A 232 14.94 24.56 16.51
CA ARG A 232 15.86 25.19 15.55
C ARG A 232 15.29 25.12 14.15
N THR A 233 15.46 26.19 13.39
CA THR A 233 15.08 26.26 11.98
C THR A 233 16.31 26.28 11.09
N ALA A 234 16.22 25.64 9.92
CA ALA A 234 17.28 25.67 8.93
C ALA A 234 16.68 25.83 7.53
N HIS A 235 17.47 26.37 6.61
CA HIS A 235 17.12 26.43 5.20
C HIS A 235 18.07 25.55 4.40
N VAL A 236 17.53 24.72 3.50
CA VAL A 236 18.32 23.88 2.61
C VAL A 236 18.05 24.29 1.16
N ALA A 237 19.06 24.85 0.50
CA ALA A 237 18.98 25.17 -0.91
C ALA A 237 18.86 23.89 -1.75
N CYS A 238 17.82 23.83 -2.58
CA CYS A 238 17.56 22.72 -3.49
C CYS A 238 16.55 23.16 -4.56
N ASP A 239 16.62 22.54 -5.75
CA ASP A 239 15.68 22.79 -6.84
C ASP A 239 14.67 21.67 -7.03
N THR A 240 14.78 20.63 -6.20
CA THR A 240 13.92 19.45 -6.19
C THR A 240 13.61 19.03 -4.75
N VAL A 241 12.37 18.62 -4.47
CA VAL A 241 11.99 17.95 -3.22
C VAL A 241 11.14 16.72 -3.54
N VAL A 242 11.42 15.62 -2.87
CA VAL A 242 10.71 14.35 -3.06
C VAL A 242 10.03 13.93 -1.75
N PHE A 243 8.70 13.94 -1.74
CA PHE A 243 7.89 13.47 -0.61
C PHE A 243 7.73 11.95 -0.69
N THR A 244 8.38 11.24 0.23
CA THR A 244 8.42 9.78 0.25
C THR A 244 7.63 9.22 1.42
N GLY A 245 7.06 8.03 1.26
CA GLY A 245 6.33 7.38 2.35
C GLY A 245 4.94 7.95 2.62
N ASP A 246 4.45 7.78 3.86
CA ASP A 246 3.11 8.20 4.30
C ASP A 246 2.03 7.84 3.25
N PHE A 247 1.97 6.56 2.93
CA PHE A 247 1.07 6.05 1.90
C PHE A 247 -0.37 6.03 2.39
N VAL A 248 -1.29 6.43 1.51
CA VAL A 248 -2.73 6.28 1.68
C VAL A 248 -3.25 5.22 0.69
N PRO A 249 -4.07 4.26 1.14
CA PRO A 249 -4.76 3.34 0.23
C PRO A 249 -5.58 4.10 -0.82
N ASP A 250 -5.66 3.54 -2.02
CA ASP A 250 -6.60 4.03 -3.04
C ASP A 250 -8.00 3.48 -2.74
N HIS A 251 -8.61 3.98 -1.66
CA HIS A 251 -9.83 3.46 -1.04
C HIS A 251 -11.11 4.18 -1.51
N GLU A 252 -11.02 5.08 -2.49
CA GLU A 252 -12.16 5.89 -2.94
C GLU A 252 -13.31 5.02 -3.46
N LEU A 253 -12.99 3.94 -4.18
CA LEU A 253 -14.01 3.01 -4.67
C LEU A 253 -14.69 2.26 -3.53
N ALA A 254 -13.92 1.83 -2.52
CA ALA A 254 -14.47 1.17 -1.34
C ALA A 254 -15.38 2.11 -0.52
N ARG A 255 -14.96 3.37 -0.37
CA ARG A 255 -15.77 4.41 0.28
C ARG A 255 -17.08 4.65 -0.47
N ARG A 256 -17.03 4.76 -1.80
CA ARG A 256 -18.24 4.92 -2.65
C ARG A 256 -19.17 3.72 -2.60
N ALA A 257 -18.62 2.52 -2.41
CA ALA A 257 -19.38 1.29 -2.21
C ALA A 257 -20.01 1.17 -0.81
N GLY A 258 -19.74 2.12 0.10
CA GLY A 258 -20.25 2.08 1.47
C GLY A 258 -19.58 1.01 2.34
N LEU A 259 -18.43 0.49 1.93
CA LEU A 259 -17.70 -0.54 2.69
C LEU A 259 -17.11 0.04 3.96
N LEU A 260 -17.08 -0.78 5.00
CA LEU A 260 -16.46 -0.44 6.26
C LEU A 260 -14.96 -0.26 6.08
N LEU A 261 -14.46 0.96 6.33
CA LEU A 261 -13.04 1.27 6.33
C LEU A 261 -12.45 1.10 7.72
N ASP A 262 -11.19 0.67 7.80
CA ASP A 262 -10.44 0.69 9.05
C ASP A 262 -9.77 2.06 9.24
N PRO A 263 -9.96 2.73 10.39
CA PRO A 263 -9.41 4.07 10.61
C PRO A 263 -7.88 4.10 10.65
N GLY A 264 -7.24 2.99 11.02
CA GLY A 264 -5.79 2.89 11.11
C GLY A 264 -5.14 2.66 9.76
N THR A 265 -5.57 1.63 9.01
CA THR A 265 -5.02 1.38 7.67
C THR A 265 -5.52 2.40 6.64
N ARG A 266 -6.70 2.99 6.88
CA ARG A 266 -7.51 3.80 5.95
C ARG A 266 -8.04 3.01 4.74
N GLY A 267 -7.86 1.69 4.74
CA GLY A 267 -8.31 0.79 3.69
C GLY A 267 -9.62 0.09 4.05
N PRO A 268 -10.19 -0.71 3.13
CA PRO A 268 -11.30 -1.61 3.43
C PRO A 268 -10.94 -2.53 4.59
N ALA A 269 -11.88 -2.73 5.50
CA ALA A 269 -11.72 -3.69 6.56
C ALA A 269 -11.99 -5.10 6.06
N VAL A 270 -11.09 -6.02 6.36
CA VAL A 270 -11.15 -7.40 5.87
C VAL A 270 -10.87 -8.40 6.98
N ASP A 271 -11.43 -9.60 6.80
CA ASP A 271 -11.12 -10.78 7.60
C ASP A 271 -9.90 -11.55 7.07
N GLY A 272 -9.61 -12.72 7.66
CA GLY A 272 -8.49 -13.58 7.25
C GLY A 272 -8.57 -14.12 5.82
N ALA A 273 -9.77 -14.13 5.22
CA ALA A 273 -10.03 -14.56 3.85
C ALA A 273 -10.21 -13.39 2.87
N PHE A 274 -9.84 -12.17 3.26
CA PHE A 274 -9.93 -10.95 2.44
C PHE A 274 -11.35 -10.48 2.12
N ARG A 275 -12.36 -10.98 2.85
CA ARG A 275 -13.77 -10.60 2.69
C ARG A 275 -14.04 -9.27 3.41
N THR A 276 -14.71 -8.34 2.73
CA THR A 276 -15.17 -7.09 3.34
C THR A 276 -16.49 -7.31 4.11
N ASP A 277 -17.15 -6.24 4.56
CA ASP A 277 -18.53 -6.32 5.05
C ASP A 277 -19.56 -6.36 3.91
N GLY A 278 -19.20 -5.92 2.70
CA GLY A 278 -20.02 -6.06 1.51
C GLY A 278 -19.95 -7.48 0.95
N ARG A 279 -21.06 -8.22 1.00
CA ARG A 279 -21.15 -9.59 0.48
C ARG A 279 -20.72 -9.67 -0.99
N GLY A 280 -19.80 -10.58 -1.29
CA GLY A 280 -19.21 -10.75 -2.62
C GLY A 280 -18.15 -9.71 -2.99
N VAL A 281 -17.78 -8.80 -2.07
CA VAL A 281 -16.71 -7.83 -2.27
C VAL A 281 -15.50 -8.19 -1.40
N PHE A 282 -14.36 -8.38 -2.07
CA PHE A 282 -13.08 -8.69 -1.48
C PHE A 282 -12.12 -7.52 -1.68
N ALA A 283 -11.09 -7.41 -0.85
CA ALA A 283 -10.04 -6.42 -1.04
C ALA A 283 -8.67 -7.02 -0.73
N VAL A 284 -7.64 -6.72 -1.54
CA VAL A 284 -6.34 -7.39 -1.48
C VAL A 284 -5.16 -6.44 -1.72
N GLY A 285 -4.03 -6.77 -1.11
CA GLY A 285 -2.76 -6.10 -1.34
C GLY A 285 -2.67 -4.71 -0.71
N ASN A 286 -1.98 -3.80 -1.38
CA ASN A 286 -1.62 -2.50 -0.81
C ASN A 286 -2.81 -1.57 -0.50
N VAL A 287 -4.03 -1.89 -0.95
CA VAL A 287 -5.25 -1.19 -0.51
C VAL A 287 -5.61 -1.49 0.96
N LEU A 288 -5.16 -2.63 1.49
CA LEU A 288 -5.40 -3.05 2.87
C LEU A 288 -4.33 -2.53 3.83
N HIS A 289 -3.08 -2.57 3.38
CA HIS A 289 -1.92 -2.15 4.16
C HIS A 289 -0.82 -1.68 3.21
N ALA A 290 -0.70 -0.36 3.08
CA ALA A 290 0.13 0.24 2.05
C ALA A 290 1.63 -0.04 2.24
N ALA A 291 2.37 0.03 1.13
CA ALA A 291 3.83 -0.13 1.06
C ALA A 291 4.38 -1.52 1.41
N GLU A 292 3.58 -2.58 1.23
CA GLU A 292 4.08 -3.95 1.28
C GLU A 292 4.77 -4.36 -0.04
N PRO A 293 5.80 -5.24 0.04
CA PRO A 293 6.52 -5.70 -1.13
C PRO A 293 5.62 -6.41 -2.14
N ALA A 294 5.88 -6.23 -3.44
CA ALA A 294 5.11 -6.82 -4.54
C ALA A 294 4.85 -8.33 -4.38
N ARG A 295 5.86 -9.08 -3.92
CA ARG A 295 5.74 -10.53 -3.67
C ARG A 295 4.78 -10.89 -2.53
N ALA A 296 4.66 -10.04 -1.51
CA ALA A 296 3.80 -10.28 -0.37
C ALA A 296 2.34 -10.09 -0.78
N VAL A 297 2.05 -8.99 -1.47
CA VAL A 297 0.70 -8.68 -1.95
C VAL A 297 0.25 -9.60 -3.09
N ALA A 298 1.17 -10.12 -3.91
CA ALA A 298 0.85 -11.17 -4.88
C ALA A 298 0.45 -12.49 -4.19
N ARG A 299 1.13 -12.87 -3.10
CA ARG A 299 0.76 -14.05 -2.30
C ARG A 299 -0.62 -13.87 -1.64
N GLU A 300 -0.92 -12.69 -1.13
CA GLU A 300 -2.27 -12.36 -0.64
C GLU A 300 -3.30 -12.49 -1.76
N GLY A 301 -2.99 -12.02 -2.96
CA GLY A 301 -3.85 -12.19 -4.13
C GLY A 301 -4.16 -13.66 -4.46
N THR A 302 -3.15 -14.54 -4.39
CA THR A 302 -3.33 -16.00 -4.55
C THR A 302 -4.23 -16.59 -3.46
N LEU A 303 -4.06 -16.16 -2.20
CA LEU A 303 -4.91 -16.64 -1.09
C LEU A 303 -6.36 -16.18 -1.25
N ALA A 304 -6.57 -14.94 -1.70
CA ALA A 304 -7.90 -14.40 -1.94
C ALA A 304 -8.63 -15.08 -3.11
N ALA A 305 -7.90 -15.58 -4.13
CA ALA A 305 -8.50 -16.33 -5.23
C ALA A 305 -9.29 -17.55 -4.72
N GLU A 306 -8.75 -18.26 -3.74
CA GLU A 306 -9.43 -19.41 -3.13
C GLU A 306 -10.69 -18.98 -2.35
N ALA A 307 -10.64 -17.86 -1.63
CA ALA A 307 -11.79 -17.33 -0.91
C ALA A 307 -12.91 -16.89 -1.86
N VAL A 308 -12.56 -16.22 -2.96
CA VAL A 308 -13.51 -15.84 -4.02
C VAL A 308 -14.13 -17.09 -4.67
N ARG A 309 -13.33 -18.12 -4.94
CA ARG A 309 -13.81 -19.39 -5.51
C ARG A 309 -14.86 -20.06 -4.63
N ARG A 310 -14.59 -20.18 -3.31
CA ARG A 310 -15.56 -20.75 -2.34
C ARG A 310 -16.83 -19.94 -2.24
N TYR A 311 -16.73 -18.61 -2.25
CA TYR A 311 -17.92 -17.75 -2.28
C TYR A 311 -18.78 -18.00 -3.53
N LEU A 312 -18.16 -18.17 -4.70
CA LEU A 312 -18.89 -18.42 -5.94
C LEU A 312 -19.50 -19.84 -6.01
N SER A 313 -18.90 -20.84 -5.38
CA SER A 313 -19.41 -22.22 -5.37
C SER A 313 -20.43 -22.48 -4.26
N ASP A 314 -20.11 -22.06 -3.04
CA ASP A 314 -20.82 -22.48 -1.82
C ASP A 314 -21.60 -21.33 -1.18
N GLY A 315 -21.46 -20.10 -1.71
CA GLY A 315 -22.01 -18.89 -1.10
C GLY A 315 -21.33 -18.49 0.20
N ASP A 316 -20.16 -19.07 0.49
CA ASP A 316 -19.39 -18.90 1.74
C ASP A 316 -19.22 -17.42 2.10
N TRP A 317 -19.83 -17.04 3.22
CA TRP A 317 -19.72 -15.70 3.76
C TRP A 317 -19.97 -15.74 5.27
N PRO A 318 -19.14 -15.06 6.08
CA PRO A 318 -19.26 -15.11 7.53
C PRO A 318 -20.56 -14.43 7.98
N SER A 319 -21.27 -15.06 8.91
CA SER A 319 -22.47 -14.50 9.55
C SER A 319 -22.15 -13.47 10.63
N ALA A 320 -20.92 -13.51 11.17
CA ALA A 320 -20.44 -12.59 12.20
C ALA A 320 -18.94 -12.32 12.06
N SER A 321 -18.51 -11.15 12.53
CA SER A 321 -17.09 -10.80 12.63
C SER A 321 -16.83 -9.86 13.79
N VAL A 322 -15.72 -10.03 14.48
CA VAL A 322 -15.25 -9.14 15.54
C VAL A 322 -14.20 -8.18 14.96
N ARG A 323 -14.28 -6.90 15.35
CA ARG A 323 -13.27 -5.89 14.98
C ARG A 323 -12.00 -6.07 15.79
N LEU A 324 -10.85 -6.00 15.13
CA LEU A 324 -9.55 -5.87 15.77
C LEU A 324 -9.15 -4.39 15.75
N ARG A 325 -8.83 -3.84 16.91
CA ARG A 325 -8.39 -2.45 17.07
C ARG A 325 -7.05 -2.42 17.78
N VAL A 326 -6.25 -1.41 17.45
CA VAL A 326 -4.98 -1.19 18.11
C VAL A 326 -5.00 0.07 18.98
N ALA A 327 -4.14 0.14 19.98
CA ALA A 327 -3.88 1.34 20.75
C ALA A 327 -2.51 1.93 20.41
N ALA A 328 -2.40 3.26 20.42
CA ALA A 328 -1.13 3.96 20.22
C ALA A 328 -0.04 3.39 21.15
N PRO A 329 1.21 3.25 20.68
CA PRO A 329 1.72 3.73 19.39
C PRO A 329 1.54 2.75 18.21
N LEU A 330 0.76 1.67 18.36
CA LEU A 330 0.37 0.86 17.21
C LEU A 330 -0.57 1.67 16.32
N ALA A 331 -0.30 1.67 15.01
CA ALA A 331 -1.05 2.42 14.01
C ALA A 331 -2.24 1.61 13.47
N TRP A 332 -2.02 0.33 13.18
CA TRP A 332 -3.05 -0.57 12.66
C TRP A 332 -2.64 -2.04 12.75
N ILE A 333 -3.63 -2.92 12.51
CA ILE A 333 -3.49 -4.37 12.35
C ILE A 333 -4.19 -4.81 11.05
N ALA A 334 -3.68 -5.83 10.38
CA ALA A 334 -4.30 -6.46 9.21
C ALA A 334 -4.11 -8.00 9.24
N PRO A 335 -5.16 -8.80 8.97
CA PRO A 335 -6.56 -8.39 8.84
C PRO A 335 -7.06 -7.69 10.12
N ASN A 336 -8.12 -6.89 9.99
CA ASN A 336 -8.69 -6.07 11.08
C ASN A 336 -10.13 -6.47 11.44
N ARG A 337 -10.60 -7.56 10.83
CA ARG A 337 -11.76 -8.32 11.26
C ARG A 337 -11.30 -9.75 11.52
N LEU A 338 -11.98 -10.40 12.45
CA LEU A 338 -11.80 -11.81 12.74
C LEU A 338 -13.17 -12.48 12.67
N THR A 339 -13.26 -13.57 11.92
CA THR A 339 -14.45 -14.40 11.84
C THR A 339 -14.23 -15.70 12.62
N PRO A 340 -15.29 -16.35 13.13
CA PRO A 340 -15.16 -17.62 13.87
C PRO A 340 -14.45 -18.72 13.07
N ASP A 341 -14.64 -18.72 11.75
CA ASP A 341 -14.12 -19.73 10.84
C ASP A 341 -12.72 -19.39 10.29
N ASP A 342 -12.15 -18.25 10.68
CA ASP A 342 -10.80 -17.89 10.24
C ASP A 342 -9.79 -18.87 10.87
N PRO A 343 -8.97 -19.56 10.06
CA PRO A 343 -7.91 -20.39 10.61
C PRO A 343 -6.90 -19.53 11.38
N PRO A 344 -6.15 -20.09 12.33
CA PRO A 344 -5.10 -19.36 13.05
C PRO A 344 -4.06 -18.78 12.08
N GLY A 345 -4.23 -17.50 11.74
CA GLY A 345 -3.40 -16.79 10.77
C GLY A 345 -2.23 -16.05 11.40
N ALA A 346 -1.52 -15.28 10.58
CA ALA A 346 -0.58 -14.28 11.06
C ALA A 346 -1.15 -12.89 10.81
N PHE A 347 -1.10 -12.03 11.83
CA PHE A 347 -1.50 -10.64 11.73
C PHE A 347 -0.29 -9.77 11.45
N THR A 348 -0.45 -8.79 10.57
CA THR A 348 0.55 -7.76 10.30
C THR A 348 0.17 -6.51 11.07
N LEU A 349 1.12 -5.97 11.85
CA LEU A 349 0.96 -4.71 12.56
C LEU A 349 1.96 -3.68 12.07
N ARG A 350 1.61 -2.42 12.28
CA ARG A 350 2.49 -1.27 12.08
C ARG A 350 2.43 -0.35 13.29
N THR A 351 3.55 0.29 13.58
CA THR A 351 3.74 1.22 14.70
C THR A 351 4.09 2.60 14.17
N THR A 352 3.81 3.65 14.92
CA THR A 352 4.29 5.03 14.67
C THR A 352 5.63 5.30 15.36
N GLU A 353 6.02 4.46 16.33
CA GLU A 353 7.23 4.64 17.15
C GLU A 353 8.15 3.42 17.14
N PHE A 354 9.42 3.65 17.47
CA PHE A 354 10.39 2.57 17.64
C PHE A 354 10.15 1.82 18.95
N ALA A 355 10.05 0.50 18.88
CA ALA A 355 10.01 -0.36 20.06
C ALA A 355 11.01 -1.52 19.90
N ALA A 356 11.99 -1.63 20.80
CA ALA A 356 13.09 -2.59 20.65
C ALA A 356 12.63 -4.06 20.81
N ARG A 357 11.75 -4.32 21.78
CA ARG A 357 11.18 -5.64 22.09
C ARG A 357 9.72 -5.48 22.51
N PRO A 358 8.82 -5.12 21.59
CA PRO A 358 7.44 -4.80 21.96
C PRO A 358 6.78 -6.04 22.58
N ALA A 359 6.23 -5.85 23.78
CA ALA A 359 5.29 -6.77 24.39
C ALA A 359 3.89 -6.36 23.98
N LEU A 360 3.11 -7.31 23.47
CA LEU A 360 1.74 -7.11 23.04
C LEU A 360 0.81 -7.74 24.05
N VAL A 361 -0.22 -6.99 24.42
CA VAL A 361 -1.33 -7.46 25.24
C VAL A 361 -2.59 -7.41 24.38
N ILE A 362 -3.26 -8.55 24.27
CA ILE A 362 -4.49 -8.72 23.49
C ILE A 362 -5.63 -8.92 24.49
N THR A 363 -6.63 -8.05 24.40
CA THR A 363 -7.75 -7.99 25.34
C THR A 363 -9.08 -7.93 24.60
N GLN A 364 -10.14 -8.42 25.23
CA GLN A 364 -11.52 -8.24 24.78
C GLN A 364 -12.40 -8.10 26.01
N ASP A 365 -13.24 -7.07 26.06
CA ASP A 365 -14.18 -6.81 27.17
C ASP A 365 -13.53 -6.89 28.57
N GLY A 366 -12.32 -6.33 28.70
CA GLY A 366 -11.54 -6.33 29.94
C GLY A 366 -10.78 -7.64 30.22
N ARG A 367 -11.06 -8.74 29.51
CA ARG A 367 -10.35 -10.01 29.63
C ARG A 367 -9.06 -10.01 28.81
N THR A 368 -7.94 -10.41 29.41
CA THR A 368 -6.71 -10.68 28.65
C THR A 368 -6.83 -12.02 27.93
N LEU A 369 -6.77 -11.99 26.60
CA LEU A 369 -6.80 -13.19 25.75
C LEU A 369 -5.40 -13.78 25.56
N HIS A 370 -4.39 -12.92 25.44
CA HIS A 370 -3.03 -13.34 25.14
C HIS A 370 -1.99 -12.25 25.46
N ARG A 371 -0.77 -12.68 25.76
CA ARG A 371 0.42 -11.83 25.87
C ARG A 371 1.57 -12.46 25.09
N THR A 372 2.21 -11.67 24.25
CA THR A 372 3.39 -12.12 23.49
C THR A 372 4.44 -11.05 23.42
N ARG A 373 5.71 -11.43 23.27
CA ARG A 373 6.81 -10.50 23.09
C ARG A 373 7.48 -10.77 21.76
N SER A 374 7.56 -9.75 20.91
CA SER A 374 8.30 -9.86 19.66
C SER A 374 9.79 -9.91 19.94
N ARG A 375 10.47 -10.89 19.33
CA ARG A 375 11.94 -10.97 19.33
C ARG A 375 12.58 -9.93 18.42
N ARG A 376 11.81 -9.36 17.48
CA ARG A 376 12.26 -8.33 16.54
C ARG A 376 11.76 -6.95 16.98
N PRO A 377 12.54 -5.89 16.76
CA PRO A 377 12.07 -4.54 17.01
C PRO A 377 10.91 -4.19 16.08
N ALA A 378 9.93 -3.44 16.60
CA ALA A 378 8.99 -2.73 15.78
C ALA A 378 9.60 -1.38 15.38
N VAL A 379 9.55 -1.09 14.09
CA VAL A 379 10.13 0.11 13.48
C VAL A 379 8.98 0.85 12.80
N PRO A 380 8.90 2.19 12.94
CA PRO A 380 7.87 2.98 12.26
C PRO A 380 7.79 2.64 10.78
N ASN A 381 6.57 2.63 10.25
CA ASN A 381 6.28 2.35 8.84
C ASN A 381 6.74 0.98 8.31
N ARG A 382 7.25 0.08 9.16
CA ARG A 382 7.61 -1.28 8.79
C ARG A 382 6.63 -2.29 9.39
N PRO A 383 6.21 -3.29 8.59
CA PRO A 383 5.38 -4.37 9.11
C PRO A 383 6.17 -5.23 10.09
N PHE A 384 5.50 -5.67 11.15
CA PHE A 384 5.93 -6.81 11.96
C PHE A 384 4.74 -7.73 12.20
N ARG A 385 5.01 -9.01 12.48
CA ARG A 385 3.98 -10.05 12.50
C ARG A 385 3.76 -10.63 13.88
N VAL A 386 2.53 -11.02 14.14
CA VAL A 386 2.08 -11.68 15.36
C VAL A 386 1.27 -12.91 14.98
N ALA A 387 1.48 -14.01 15.68
CA ALA A 387 0.73 -15.24 15.46
C ALA A 387 -0.73 -15.09 15.91
N GLY A 388 -1.62 -15.88 15.32
CA GLY A 388 -3.05 -15.92 15.63
C GLY A 388 -3.45 -17.03 16.60
N ASP A 389 -2.53 -17.53 17.43
CA ASP A 389 -2.77 -18.58 18.43
C ASP A 389 -3.74 -18.18 19.56
N TRP A 390 -4.14 -16.91 19.59
CA TRP A 390 -5.12 -16.34 20.51
C TRP A 390 -6.54 -16.23 19.93
N THR A 391 -6.71 -16.41 18.61
CA THR A 391 -7.98 -16.20 17.91
C THR A 391 -9.10 -17.08 18.43
N GLY A 392 -8.81 -18.35 18.77
CA GLY A 392 -9.77 -19.27 19.38
C GLY A 392 -10.24 -18.89 20.80
N ARG A 393 -9.69 -17.83 21.41
CA ARG A 393 -10.10 -17.30 22.73
C ARG A 393 -11.03 -16.09 22.62
N VAL A 394 -11.28 -15.61 21.41
CA VAL A 394 -12.13 -14.45 21.12
C VAL A 394 -13.59 -14.87 21.23
N ASP A 395 -14.37 -14.08 21.95
CA ASP A 395 -15.82 -14.20 21.94
C ASP A 395 -16.39 -13.53 20.67
N ALA A 396 -17.01 -14.33 19.81
CA ALA A 396 -17.61 -13.85 18.56
C ALA A 396 -18.80 -12.88 18.78
N ARG A 397 -19.40 -12.89 19.97
CA ARG A 397 -20.50 -11.99 20.37
C ARG A 397 -20.02 -10.82 21.24
N GLY A 398 -18.75 -10.83 21.62
CA GLY A 398 -18.14 -9.79 22.45
C GLY A 398 -17.85 -8.50 21.68
N GLY A 399 -17.31 -7.53 22.40
CA GLY A 399 -16.83 -6.27 21.83
C GLY A 399 -15.59 -6.44 20.95
N ALA A 400 -15.05 -5.31 20.48
CA ALA A 400 -13.83 -5.31 19.68
C ALA A 400 -12.63 -5.86 20.49
N VAL A 401 -11.81 -6.69 19.84
CA VAL A 401 -10.52 -7.10 20.41
C VAL A 401 -9.55 -5.93 20.31
N ARG A 402 -8.92 -5.59 21.42
CA ARG A 402 -7.93 -4.51 21.52
C ARG A 402 -6.52 -5.08 21.69
N ILE A 403 -5.63 -4.65 20.81
CA ILE A 403 -4.20 -4.96 20.84
C ILE A 403 -3.43 -3.70 21.25
N ALA A 404 -2.60 -3.80 22.29
CA ALA A 404 -1.79 -2.70 22.77
C ALA A 404 -0.35 -3.15 23.03
N LEU A 405 0.59 -2.20 23.03
CA LEU A 405 1.87 -2.41 23.68
C LEU A 405 1.65 -2.41 25.20
N GLY A 406 2.32 -3.30 25.93
CA GLY A 406 2.23 -3.35 27.40
C GLY A 406 3.54 -3.70 28.08
#